data_AF-A0A8T4N566-F1
#
_entry.id   AF-A0A8T4N566-F1
#
_cell.length_a   1.000
_cell.length_b   1.000
_cell.length_c   1.000
_cell.angle_alpha   90.00
_cell.angle_beta   90.00
_cell.angle_gamma   90.00
#
_symmetry.space_group_name_H-M   'P 1'
#
loop_
_entity.id
_entity.type
_entity.pdbx_description
1 polymer ?
#
loop_
_entity_poly.entity_id
_entity_poly.type
_entity_poly.pdbx_seq_one_letter_code
_entity_poly.pdbx_strand_id
1 'polypeptide(L)'
;MKKTWLLGLIGLMSYGGYRLGNAQEQQEPEKHQVIYSPKVTNALIYIYDKKTGEFPLCVLGKRKGNTYYVNDLRIPLVTQSTDSTADYNKEDCKNLDGYLGMVHNHVGDIRLCEPGNKDLRGFIYDERAQIEIIVCDVNSDSTQTNIRVWYKELLPKGLINSFKQQNP
;
A
#
# COMPACT_ATOMS: atom_id res chain seq x y z
N MET A 1 -40.71 43.42 62.67
CA MET A 1 -41.82 43.70 61.73
C MET A 1 -42.03 42.51 60.83
N LYS A 2 -43.29 42.14 60.60
CA LYS A 2 -43.77 41.00 59.81
C LYS A 2 -43.51 41.21 58.31
N LYS A 3 -43.25 40.13 57.56
CA LYS A 3 -44.07 39.74 56.39
C LYS A 3 -43.66 38.36 55.83
N THR A 4 -44.69 37.53 55.75
CA THR A 4 -44.84 36.19 55.17
C THR A 4 -44.98 36.28 53.63
N TRP A 5 -45.08 35.08 53.01
CA TRP A 5 -45.60 34.72 51.66
C TRP A 5 -44.52 34.47 50.58
N LEU A 6 -44.59 33.49 49.67
CA LEU A 6 -45.57 32.45 49.34
C LEU A 6 -44.88 31.34 48.50
N LEU A 7 -45.56 30.20 48.41
CA LEU A 7 -45.26 28.93 47.73
C LEU A 7 -44.73 28.97 46.28
N GLY A 8 -44.05 27.89 45.89
CA GLY A 8 -43.82 27.50 44.50
C GLY A 8 -43.39 26.04 44.35
N LEU A 9 -44.36 25.13 44.39
CA LEU A 9 -44.21 23.71 43.98
C LEU A 9 -44.12 23.66 42.44
N ILE A 10 -43.02 23.10 41.92
CA ILE A 10 -42.97 22.63 40.53
C ILE A 10 -42.52 21.18 40.56
N GLY A 11 -43.47 20.28 40.28
CA GLY A 11 -43.19 18.90 39.94
C GLY A 11 -42.53 18.83 38.56
N LEU A 12 -41.44 18.09 38.46
CA LEU A 12 -40.91 17.65 37.19
C LEU A 12 -41.01 16.13 37.12
N MET A 13 -41.72 15.71 36.07
CA MET A 13 -42.01 14.35 35.67
C MET A 13 -40.72 13.58 35.39
N SER A 14 -40.60 12.38 35.96
CA SER A 14 -39.61 11.39 35.56
C SER A 14 -39.91 10.93 34.12
N TYR A 15 -39.17 11.46 33.15
CA TYR A 15 -39.07 10.87 31.82
C TYR A 15 -38.00 9.78 31.82
N GLY A 16 -38.35 8.65 31.21
CA GLY A 16 -37.60 7.40 31.23
C GLY A 16 -36.13 7.54 30.84
N GLY A 17 -35.28 6.88 31.61
CA GLY A 17 -33.88 6.68 31.27
C GLY A 17 -33.77 5.80 30.02
N TYR A 18 -33.49 6.43 28.88
CA TYR A 18 -32.89 5.73 27.76
C TYR A 18 -31.48 5.34 28.20
N ARG A 19 -31.23 4.04 28.35
CA ARG A 19 -29.87 3.50 28.41
C ARG A 19 -29.17 3.91 27.12
N LEU A 20 -28.23 4.83 27.22
CA LEU A 20 -27.24 5.09 26.19
C LEU A 20 -26.49 3.77 25.96
N GLY A 21 -26.77 3.14 24.83
CA GLY A 21 -26.01 1.98 24.37
C GLY A 21 -24.55 2.40 24.25
N ASN A 22 -23.66 1.54 24.74
CA ASN A 22 -22.22 1.69 24.57
C ASN A 22 -21.93 1.92 23.08
N ALA A 23 -21.50 3.14 22.74
CA ALA A 23 -20.88 3.40 21.46
C ALA A 23 -19.67 2.46 21.38
N GLN A 24 -19.77 1.43 20.55
CA GLN A 24 -18.61 0.62 20.21
C GLN A 24 -17.61 1.58 19.58
N GLU A 25 -16.52 1.83 20.29
CA GLU A 25 -15.33 2.48 19.78
C GLU A 25 -14.97 1.79 18.46
N GLN A 26 -15.27 2.45 17.35
CA GLN A 26 -14.94 1.94 16.02
C GLN A 26 -13.42 1.95 15.93
N GLN A 27 -12.82 0.79 16.21
CA GLN A 27 -11.39 0.56 16.13
C GLN A 27 -10.94 0.97 14.72
N GLU A 28 -10.12 2.03 14.62
CA GLU A 28 -9.62 2.50 13.33
C GLU A 28 -8.93 1.33 12.62
N PRO A 29 -9.17 1.15 11.30
CA PRO A 29 -8.54 0.06 10.56
C PRO A 29 -7.02 0.19 10.66
N GLU A 30 -6.37 -0.90 11.08
CA GLU A 30 -4.93 -0.93 11.30
C GLU A 30 -4.18 -0.59 10.00
N LYS A 31 -3.50 0.56 9.99
CA LYS A 31 -2.85 1.13 8.81
C LYS A 31 -1.67 0.29 8.36
N HIS A 32 -1.61 -0.05 7.06
CA HIS A 32 -0.47 -0.73 6.47
C HIS A 32 0.67 0.26 6.20
N GLN A 33 1.92 -0.19 6.39
CA GLN A 33 3.11 0.63 6.22
C GLN A 33 4.26 -0.15 5.60
N VAL A 34 5.04 0.52 4.74
CA VAL A 34 6.34 0.04 4.27
C VAL A 34 7.46 0.90 4.86
N ILE A 35 8.48 0.26 5.40
CA ILE A 35 9.70 0.88 5.92
C ILE A 35 10.87 0.39 5.08
N TYR A 36 11.52 1.32 4.39
CA TYR A 36 12.69 1.05 3.56
C TYR A 36 13.97 1.26 4.36
N SER A 37 14.94 0.36 4.22
CA SER A 37 16.29 0.62 4.72
C SER A 37 16.96 1.75 3.92
N PRO A 38 17.92 2.49 4.49
CA PRO A 38 18.65 3.53 3.76
C PRO A 38 19.30 3.04 2.46
N LYS A 39 19.83 1.80 2.46
CA LYS A 39 20.39 1.15 1.27
C LYS A 39 19.35 1.04 0.15
N VAL A 40 18.14 0.60 0.49
CA VAL A 40 17.04 0.42 -0.46
C VAL A 40 16.61 1.78 -1.02
N THR A 41 16.40 2.77 -0.16
CA THR A 41 16.03 4.14 -0.59
C THR A 41 17.06 4.71 -1.57
N ASN A 42 18.35 4.63 -1.22
CA ASN A 42 19.42 5.14 -2.09
C ASN A 42 19.50 4.37 -3.42
N ALA A 43 19.28 3.05 -3.40
CA ALA A 43 19.27 2.24 -4.60
C ALA A 43 18.11 2.60 -5.53
N LEU A 44 16.88 2.77 -4.99
CA LEU A 44 15.72 3.17 -5.78
C LEU A 44 15.93 4.54 -6.43
N ILE A 45 16.45 5.51 -5.67
CA ILE A 45 16.77 6.84 -6.20
C ILE A 45 17.79 6.72 -7.33
N TYR A 46 18.93 6.05 -7.08
CA TYR A 46 20.00 5.96 -8.07
C TYR A 46 19.57 5.21 -9.35
N ILE A 47 18.87 4.07 -9.20
CA ILE A 47 18.45 3.26 -10.33
C ILE A 47 17.42 4.03 -11.17
N TYR A 48 16.37 4.55 -10.56
CA TYR A 48 15.26 5.14 -11.32
C TYR A 48 15.49 6.58 -11.77
N ASP A 49 16.41 7.34 -11.15
CA ASP A 49 16.88 8.62 -11.69
C ASP A 49 17.61 8.45 -13.04
N LYS A 50 18.27 7.30 -13.25
CA LYS A 50 19.11 7.06 -14.44
C LYS A 50 18.47 6.19 -15.50
N LYS A 51 17.31 5.59 -15.23
CA LYS A 51 16.66 4.65 -16.15
C LYS A 51 15.65 5.38 -17.03
N THR A 52 15.82 5.22 -18.34
CA THR A 52 14.94 5.79 -19.37
C THR A 52 13.73 4.92 -19.69
N GLY A 53 13.70 3.67 -19.21
CA GLY A 53 12.60 2.73 -19.38
C GLY A 53 12.17 2.12 -18.05
N GLU A 54 11.06 1.38 -18.05
CA GLU A 54 10.63 0.62 -16.87
C GLU A 54 11.67 -0.45 -16.53
N PHE A 55 12.00 -0.56 -15.25
CA PHE A 55 12.98 -1.52 -14.77
C PHE A 55 12.49 -2.23 -13.49
N PRO A 56 12.31 -3.56 -13.52
CA PRO A 56 11.78 -4.31 -12.38
C PRO A 56 12.90 -4.74 -11.42
N LEU A 57 12.59 -4.76 -10.13
CA LEU A 57 13.44 -5.31 -9.07
C LEU A 57 12.59 -6.16 -8.11
N CYS A 58 13.15 -7.27 -7.65
CA CYS A 58 12.59 -8.06 -6.56
C CYS A 58 12.74 -7.28 -5.24
N VAL A 59 11.68 -7.24 -4.45
CA VAL A 59 11.63 -6.60 -3.12
C VAL A 59 11.81 -7.66 -2.05
N LEU A 60 12.88 -7.54 -1.25
CA LEU A 60 13.20 -8.49 -0.20
C LEU A 60 13.11 -7.85 1.19
N GLY A 61 12.66 -8.65 2.16
CA GLY A 61 12.50 -8.20 3.52
C GLY A 61 11.70 -9.14 4.39
N LYS A 62 10.94 -8.55 5.31
CA LYS A 62 10.06 -9.27 6.23
C LYS A 62 8.82 -8.48 6.55
N ARG A 63 7.72 -9.18 6.85
CA ARG A 63 6.48 -8.59 7.37
C ARG A 63 6.38 -8.84 8.87
N LYS A 64 5.95 -7.84 9.64
CA LYS A 64 5.57 -7.97 11.06
C LYS A 64 4.27 -7.18 11.30
N GLY A 65 3.17 -7.89 11.54
CA GLY A 65 1.84 -7.26 11.54
C GLY A 65 1.54 -6.63 10.18
N ASN A 66 1.05 -5.39 10.17
CA ASN A 66 0.78 -4.64 8.93
C ASN A 66 1.98 -3.79 8.46
N THR A 67 3.18 -4.04 9.00
CA THR A 67 4.40 -3.35 8.60
C THR A 67 5.32 -4.25 7.79
N TYR A 68 5.72 -3.76 6.63
CA TYR A 68 6.66 -4.38 5.71
C TYR A 68 8.03 -3.71 5.84
N TYR A 69 9.06 -4.46 6.20
CA TYR A 69 10.43 -3.96 6.34
C TYR A 69 11.23 -4.41 5.13
N VAL A 70 11.50 -3.49 4.20
CA VAL A 70 12.24 -3.74 2.96
C VAL A 70 13.71 -3.42 3.18
N ASN A 71 14.57 -4.42 3.10
CA ASN A 71 15.99 -4.30 3.43
C ASN A 71 16.94 -4.64 2.28
N ASP A 72 16.46 -5.26 1.20
CA ASP A 72 17.26 -5.55 0.02
C ASP A 72 16.44 -5.50 -1.26
N LEU A 73 17.14 -5.31 -2.39
CA LEU A 73 16.60 -5.36 -3.73
C LEU A 73 17.46 -6.31 -4.57
N ARG A 74 16.82 -7.07 -5.47
CA ARG A 74 17.53 -7.92 -6.44
C ARG A 74 17.06 -7.65 -7.85
N ILE A 75 17.98 -7.71 -8.80
CA ILE A 75 17.65 -7.61 -10.22
C ILE A 75 17.28 -9.03 -10.68
N PRO A 76 16.05 -9.30 -11.14
CA PRO A 76 15.72 -10.57 -11.79
C PRO A 76 16.42 -10.69 -13.13
N LEU A 77 16.49 -11.89 -13.71
CA LEU A 77 16.91 -12.04 -15.10
C LEU A 77 15.90 -11.33 -16.02
N VAL A 78 16.32 -10.20 -16.60
CA VAL A 78 15.56 -9.48 -17.62
C VAL A 78 15.70 -10.24 -18.93
N THR A 79 14.58 -10.71 -19.47
CA THR A 79 14.53 -11.49 -20.72
C THR A 79 14.31 -10.61 -21.93
N GLN A 80 13.61 -9.48 -21.76
CA GLN A 80 13.41 -8.48 -22.79
C GLN A 80 13.35 -7.09 -22.16
N SER A 81 13.93 -6.09 -22.81
CA SER A 81 13.81 -4.68 -22.40
C SER A 81 13.56 -3.85 -23.64
N THR A 82 12.58 -2.96 -23.54
CA THR A 82 12.29 -1.92 -24.52
C THR A 82 12.49 -0.55 -23.85
N ASP A 83 12.27 0.52 -24.59
CA ASP A 83 12.35 1.88 -24.04
C ASP A 83 11.22 2.18 -23.03
N SER A 84 10.15 1.37 -22.99
CA SER A 84 8.96 1.63 -22.17
C SER A 84 8.53 0.47 -21.28
N THR A 85 9.06 -0.73 -21.46
CA THR A 85 8.67 -1.92 -20.68
C THR A 85 9.83 -2.90 -20.57
N ALA A 86 9.82 -3.73 -19.54
CA ALA A 86 10.73 -4.86 -19.40
C ALA A 86 9.97 -6.15 -19.04
N ASP A 87 10.39 -7.26 -19.64
CA ASP A 87 10.01 -8.61 -19.26
C ASP A 87 11.15 -9.29 -18.51
N TYR A 88 10.80 -10.11 -17.54
CA TYR A 88 11.74 -10.72 -16.63
C TYR A 88 11.24 -12.08 -16.14
N ASN A 89 12.18 -12.93 -15.72
CA ASN A 89 11.85 -14.20 -15.10
C ASN A 89 11.38 -13.97 -13.66
N LYS A 90 10.07 -14.16 -13.44
CA LYS A 90 9.47 -13.99 -12.10
C LYS A 90 9.94 -15.04 -11.09
N GLU A 91 10.30 -16.24 -11.56
CA GLU A 91 10.74 -17.32 -10.68
C GLU A 91 12.07 -16.98 -9.98
N ASP A 92 12.90 -16.13 -10.58
CA ASP A 92 14.13 -15.64 -9.96
C ASP A 92 13.85 -14.83 -8.71
N CYS A 93 12.76 -14.06 -8.69
CA CYS A 93 12.35 -13.32 -7.50
C CYS A 93 11.62 -14.23 -6.51
N LYS A 94 10.66 -15.02 -7.00
CA LYS A 94 9.81 -15.84 -6.14
C LYS A 94 10.60 -16.85 -5.34
N ASN A 95 11.71 -17.37 -5.84
CA ASN A 95 12.50 -18.38 -5.12
C ASN A 95 13.43 -17.78 -4.06
N LEU A 96 13.50 -16.45 -3.93
CA LEU A 96 14.33 -15.80 -2.92
C LEU A 96 13.70 -15.87 -1.53
N ASP A 97 14.54 -16.10 -0.54
CA ASP A 97 14.15 -15.97 0.87
C ASP A 97 13.80 -14.52 1.18
N GLY A 98 12.67 -14.32 1.85
CA GLY A 98 12.18 -12.98 2.20
C GLY A 98 11.58 -12.19 1.04
N TYR A 99 11.27 -12.82 -0.10
CA TYR A 99 10.53 -12.16 -1.18
C TYR A 99 9.17 -11.61 -0.70
N LEU A 100 8.96 -10.31 -0.89
CA LEU A 100 7.74 -9.59 -0.54
C LEU A 100 6.92 -9.18 -1.77
N GLY A 101 7.53 -9.11 -2.96
CA GLY A 101 6.88 -8.67 -4.19
C GLY A 101 7.83 -7.89 -5.10
N MET A 102 7.28 -7.04 -5.97
CA MET A 102 8.05 -6.33 -7.00
C MET A 102 8.06 -4.82 -6.78
N VAL A 103 9.10 -4.17 -7.32
CA VAL A 103 9.15 -2.73 -7.52
C VAL A 103 9.58 -2.42 -8.95
N HIS A 104 8.93 -1.45 -9.58
CA HIS A 104 9.32 -0.88 -10.88
C HIS A 104 8.99 0.60 -10.93
N ASN A 105 9.52 1.29 -11.93
CA ASN A 105 9.14 2.66 -12.28
C ASN A 105 8.17 2.67 -13.46
N HIS A 106 7.39 3.75 -13.59
CA HIS A 106 6.65 4.09 -14.81
C HIS A 106 7.28 5.31 -15.45
N VAL A 107 7.56 5.24 -16.75
CA VAL A 107 8.21 6.35 -17.49
C VAL A 107 7.17 7.17 -18.25
N GLY A 108 7.25 8.50 -18.16
CA GLY A 108 6.58 9.42 -19.07
C GLY A 108 5.30 10.11 -18.56
N ASP A 109 4.63 9.60 -17.51
CA ASP A 109 3.52 10.31 -16.87
C ASP A 109 3.46 10.05 -15.36
N ILE A 110 3.83 11.06 -14.57
CA ILE A 110 3.77 11.08 -13.11
C ILE A 110 2.36 10.81 -12.54
N ARG A 111 1.30 10.98 -13.36
CA ARG A 111 -0.08 10.64 -12.99
C ARG A 111 -0.35 9.14 -12.98
N LEU A 112 0.51 8.33 -13.59
CA LEU A 112 0.39 6.88 -13.66
C LEU A 112 1.06 6.19 -12.47
N CYS A 113 0.95 6.76 -11.27
CA CYS A 113 1.41 6.06 -10.07
C CYS A 113 0.49 4.88 -9.69
N GLU A 114 -0.10 4.20 -10.68
CA GLU A 114 -1.03 3.10 -10.59
C GLU A 114 -0.57 1.97 -11.50
N PRO A 115 -0.72 0.70 -11.07
CA PRO A 115 -0.31 -0.44 -11.86
C PRO A 115 -1.15 -0.54 -13.13
N GLY A 116 -0.48 -0.81 -14.25
CA GLY A 116 -1.17 -1.17 -15.49
C GLY A 116 -1.83 -2.56 -15.39
N ASN A 117 -2.60 -2.94 -16.41
CA ASN A 117 -3.25 -4.27 -16.45
C ASN A 117 -2.23 -5.43 -16.39
N LYS A 118 -1.04 -5.25 -16.99
CA LYS A 118 0.05 -6.24 -16.96
C LYS A 118 0.63 -6.37 -15.54
N ASP A 119 0.84 -5.24 -14.87
CA ASP A 119 1.35 -5.17 -13.50
C ASP A 119 0.36 -5.80 -12.53
N LEU A 120 -0.91 -5.39 -12.56
CA LEU A 120 -1.98 -5.96 -11.73
C LEU A 120 -2.13 -7.46 -11.94
N ARG A 121 -2.10 -7.92 -13.19
CA ARG A 121 -2.13 -9.34 -13.51
C ARG A 121 -0.94 -10.05 -12.87
N GLY A 122 0.27 -9.53 -13.08
CA GLY A 122 1.48 -10.10 -12.51
C GLY A 122 1.42 -10.20 -10.99
N PHE A 123 1.00 -9.12 -10.35
CA PHE A 123 0.87 -9.04 -8.90
C PHE A 123 -0.20 -9.99 -8.35
N ILE A 124 -1.39 -10.05 -8.98
CA ILE A 124 -2.49 -10.93 -8.53
C ILE A 124 -2.12 -12.41 -8.65
N TYR A 125 -1.48 -12.82 -9.74
CA TYR A 125 -1.13 -14.23 -9.98
C TYR A 125 0.14 -14.69 -9.27
N ASP A 126 0.98 -13.78 -8.76
CA ASP A 126 2.13 -14.16 -7.93
C ASP A 126 1.71 -14.52 -6.51
N GLU A 127 1.53 -15.80 -6.22
CA GLU A 127 1.07 -16.29 -4.91
C GLU A 127 1.96 -15.88 -3.72
N ARG A 128 3.24 -15.57 -3.96
CA ARG A 128 4.18 -15.16 -2.91
C ARG A 128 4.24 -13.65 -2.73
N ALA A 129 3.90 -12.87 -3.75
CA ALA A 129 3.88 -11.42 -3.65
C ALA A 129 2.80 -10.93 -2.66
N GLN A 130 3.19 -10.01 -1.79
CA GLN A 130 2.34 -9.37 -0.78
C GLN A 130 2.16 -7.88 -1.08
N ILE A 131 3.18 -7.25 -1.68
CA ILE A 131 3.17 -5.84 -2.08
C ILE A 131 3.63 -5.66 -3.52
N GLU A 132 3.13 -4.60 -4.16
CA GLU A 132 3.59 -4.08 -5.44
C GLU A 132 3.96 -2.62 -5.23
N ILE A 133 5.16 -2.21 -5.64
CA ILE A 133 5.68 -0.87 -5.41
C ILE A 133 5.92 -0.19 -6.75
N ILE A 134 5.35 1.00 -6.95
CA ILE A 134 5.56 1.79 -8.16
C ILE A 134 6.29 3.06 -7.77
N VAL A 135 7.43 3.29 -8.41
CA VAL A 135 8.22 4.51 -8.28
C VAL A 135 7.90 5.44 -9.44
N CYS A 136 7.28 6.57 -9.14
CA CYS A 136 6.56 7.39 -10.12
C CYS A 136 7.32 8.67 -10.46
N ASP A 137 8.10 9.15 -9.51
CA ASP A 137 9.00 10.26 -9.70
C ASP A 137 10.20 10.09 -8.77
N VAL A 138 11.38 10.24 -9.33
CA VAL A 138 12.62 10.33 -8.58
C VAL A 138 13.23 11.68 -8.92
N ASN A 139 13.18 12.58 -7.94
CA ASN A 139 13.98 13.77 -7.98
C ASN A 139 15.29 13.43 -7.25
N SER A 140 16.43 13.50 -7.93
CA SER A 140 17.73 13.23 -7.31
C SER A 140 18.24 14.37 -6.43
N ASP A 141 17.70 15.59 -6.60
CA ASP A 141 18.08 16.80 -5.86
C ASP A 141 17.27 16.98 -4.57
N SER A 142 16.03 16.49 -4.54
CA SER A 142 15.24 16.37 -3.33
C SER A 142 15.29 14.91 -2.90
N THR A 143 15.65 14.57 -1.67
CA THR A 143 15.64 13.17 -1.19
C THR A 143 14.24 12.53 -1.12
N GLN A 144 13.28 13.04 -1.90
CA GLN A 144 11.91 12.61 -2.01
C GLN A 144 11.75 11.74 -3.26
N THR A 145 11.16 10.58 -3.06
CA THR A 145 10.76 9.67 -4.13
C THR A 145 9.27 9.49 -4.01
N ASN A 146 8.53 9.76 -5.10
CA ASN A 146 7.09 9.52 -5.10
C ASN A 146 6.87 8.03 -5.34
N ILE A 147 6.43 7.33 -4.30
CA ILE A 147 6.23 5.88 -4.30
C ILE A 147 4.77 5.60 -3.94
N ARG A 148 4.12 4.76 -4.74
CA ARG A 148 2.86 4.12 -4.34
C ARG A 148 3.09 2.66 -4.03
N VAL A 149 2.45 2.19 -2.96
CA VAL A 149 2.46 0.79 -2.56
C VAL A 149 1.05 0.25 -2.64
N TRP A 150 0.92 -0.87 -3.31
CA TRP A 150 -0.29 -1.66 -3.40
C TRP A 150 -0.13 -2.90 -2.53
N TYR A 151 -1.08 -3.13 -1.63
CA TYR A 151 -1.08 -4.27 -0.71
C TYR A 151 -2.06 -5.31 -1.21
N LYS A 152 -1.60 -6.55 -1.39
CA LYS A 152 -2.40 -7.60 -2.01
C LYS A 152 -3.66 -7.93 -1.23
N GLU A 153 -3.54 -7.93 0.10
CA GLU A 153 -4.64 -8.20 1.02
C GLU A 153 -5.73 -7.12 1.02
N LEU A 154 -5.42 -5.92 0.53
CA LEU A 154 -6.35 -4.80 0.43
C LEU A 154 -6.98 -4.69 -0.97
N LEU A 155 -6.60 -5.55 -1.92
CA LEU A 155 -7.18 -5.54 -3.25
C LEU A 155 -8.68 -5.94 -3.18
N PRO A 156 -9.57 -5.18 -3.84
CA PRO A 156 -10.99 -5.54 -3.90
C PRO A 156 -11.19 -6.94 -4.49
N LYS A 157 -12.00 -7.79 -3.84
CA LYS A 157 -12.29 -9.14 -4.35
C LYS A 157 -12.84 -9.15 -5.78
N GLY A 158 -13.65 -8.14 -6.13
CA GLY A 158 -14.17 -7.97 -7.50
C GLY A 158 -13.07 -7.77 -8.54
N LEU A 159 -12.01 -7.02 -8.18
CA LEU A 159 -10.84 -6.84 -9.04
C LEU A 159 -10.07 -8.15 -9.20
N ILE A 160 -9.81 -8.87 -8.11
CA ILE A 160 -9.13 -10.18 -8.18
C ILE A 160 -9.91 -11.15 -9.09
N ASN A 161 -11.23 -11.22 -8.91
CA ASN A 161 -12.09 -12.13 -9.66
C ASN A 161 -12.15 -11.78 -11.15
N SER A 162 -12.16 -10.50 -11.52
CA SER A 162 -12.18 -10.11 -12.94
C SER A 162 -10.93 -10.57 -13.68
N PHE A 163 -9.76 -10.51 -13.02
CA PHE A 163 -8.52 -11.04 -13.61
C PHE A 163 -8.51 -12.57 -13.70
N LYS A 164 -9.11 -13.28 -12.74
CA LYS A 164 -9.21 -14.76 -12.74
C LYS A 164 -10.16 -15.30 -13.81
N GLN A 165 -11.24 -14.60 -14.11
CA GLN A 165 -12.22 -15.04 -15.12
C GLN A 165 -11.74 -14.86 -16.57
N GLN A 166 -10.77 -13.98 -16.80
CA GLN A 166 -10.23 -13.70 -18.15
C GLN A 166 -9.21 -14.74 -18.64
N ASN A 167 -8.88 -15.77 -17.86
CA ASN A 167 -8.00 -16.88 -18.26
C ASN A 167 -8.45 -18.19 -17.57
N PRO A 168 -9.36 -18.98 -18.16
CA PRO A 168 -9.51 -20.40 -17.81
C PRO A 168 -8.27 -21.21 -18.21
#